data_AF-A0A6B3FIY0-F1
#
_entry.id   AF-A0A6B3FIY0-F1
#
_cell.length_a   1.000
_cell.length_b   1.000
_cell.length_c   1.000
_cell.angle_alpha   90.00
_cell.angle_beta   90.00
_cell.angle_gamma   90.00
#
_symmetry.space_group_name_H-M   'P 1'
#
loop_
_entity.id
_entity.type
_entity.pdbx_description
1 polymer ?
#
loop_
_entity_poly.entity_id
_entity_poly.type
_entity_poly.pdbx_seq_one_letter_code
_entity_poly.pdbx_strand_id
1 'polypeptide(L)'
;ETRSQTQILAGSSDSTVSATASATWGESGAIPAVSAEKNCAKGGVDVTASNQGDKPFTFELAGKEHTVEAGKTATITVPVKEDQSYDLTVKGPNGFVKEFKGVLDCKVASSGGASPAGGQSPLPSASPTTAAQGSGSDSGSGGDLAATGGSSATPVIAGVAVVLVV
;
A
#
# COMPACT_ATOMS: atom_id res chain seq x y z
N GLU A 1 -6.12 65.56 33.91
CA GLU A 1 -6.49 64.71 32.77
C GLU A 1 -6.16 63.26 33.07
N THR A 2 -7.15 62.49 33.55
CA THR A 2 -7.00 61.06 33.83
C THR A 2 -7.61 60.30 32.66
N ARG A 3 -6.79 59.73 31.77
CA ARG A 3 -7.29 58.89 30.68
C ARG A 3 -7.66 57.51 31.21
N SER A 4 -8.94 57.16 31.13
CA SER A 4 -9.41 55.79 31.33
C SER A 4 -9.16 54.97 30.07
N GLN A 5 -8.35 53.92 30.15
CA GLN A 5 -8.25 52.91 29.10
C GLN A 5 -9.28 51.83 29.37
N THR A 6 -10.25 51.66 28.47
CA THR A 6 -11.20 50.54 28.51
C THR A 6 -10.53 49.27 27.99
N GLN A 7 -10.30 48.30 28.87
CA GLN A 7 -9.80 46.98 28.51
C GLN A 7 -10.98 46.06 28.17
N ILE A 8 -10.99 45.47 26.98
CA ILE A 8 -11.98 44.46 26.58
C ILE A 8 -11.39 43.08 26.85
N LEU A 9 -11.97 42.34 27.79
CA LEU A 9 -11.61 40.94 28.04
C LEU A 9 -12.44 40.05 27.10
N ALA A 10 -11.77 39.35 26.18
CA ALA A 10 -12.39 38.29 25.40
C ALA A 10 -12.46 37.03 26.29
N GLY A 11 -13.67 36.67 26.73
CA GLY A 11 -13.90 35.39 27.39
C GLY A 11 -13.75 34.25 26.40
N SER A 12 -12.82 33.33 26.66
CA SER A 12 -12.73 32.06 25.93
C SER A 12 -13.69 31.06 26.56
N SER A 13 -14.53 30.44 25.75
CA SER A 13 -15.41 29.35 26.17
C SER A 13 -14.72 28.02 25.86
N ASP A 14 -14.41 27.22 26.87
CA ASP A 14 -13.92 25.86 26.66
C ASP A 14 -15.07 24.98 26.12
N SER A 15 -14.94 24.53 24.88
CA SER A 15 -15.90 23.61 24.25
C SER A 15 -15.35 22.20 24.32
N THR A 16 -16.00 21.33 25.10
CA THR A 16 -15.60 19.92 25.18
C THR A 16 -16.37 19.14 24.13
N VAL A 17 -15.69 18.72 23.06
CA VAL A 17 -16.26 17.80 22.06
C VAL A 17 -15.87 16.38 22.46
N SER A 18 -16.86 15.52 22.65
CA SER A 18 -16.63 14.08 22.85
C SER A 18 -17.29 13.29 21.73
N ALA A 19 -16.61 12.24 21.26
CA ALA A 19 -17.13 11.28 20.30
C ALA A 19 -16.93 9.89 20.88
N THR A 20 -18.00 9.10 20.96
CA THR A 20 -17.95 7.72 21.44
C THR A 20 -17.93 6.79 20.23
N ALA A 21 -16.90 5.96 20.11
CA ALA A 21 -16.87 4.85 19.16
C ALA A 21 -17.09 3.55 19.94
N SER A 22 -18.15 2.83 19.61
CA SER A 22 -18.42 1.50 20.15
C SER A 22 -17.96 0.43 19.15
N ALA A 23 -17.31 -0.62 19.67
CA ALA A 23 -16.97 -1.83 18.92
C ALA A 23 -17.53 -3.02 19.69
N THR A 24 -18.34 -3.84 19.02
CA THR A 24 -18.89 -5.07 19.57
C THR A 24 -18.12 -6.23 18.97
N TRP A 25 -17.37 -6.97 19.78
CA TRP A 25 -16.72 -8.21 19.36
C TRP A 25 -17.76 -9.33 19.32
N GLY A 26 -17.81 -10.08 18.23
CA GLY A 26 -18.68 -11.25 18.10
C GLY A 26 -18.25 -12.41 19.01
N GLU A 27 -19.17 -13.34 19.26
CA GLU A 27 -18.86 -14.60 19.96
C GLU A 27 -17.72 -15.37 19.28
N SER A 28 -16.95 -16.12 20.08
CA SER A 28 -15.90 -17.05 19.65
C SER A 28 -16.24 -17.83 18.38
N GLY A 29 -15.46 -17.61 17.33
CA GLY A 29 -15.58 -18.27 16.04
C GLY A 29 -14.46 -17.87 15.09
N ALA A 30 -14.56 -18.31 13.84
CA ALA A 30 -13.66 -17.85 12.79
C ALA A 30 -13.80 -16.34 12.57
N ILE A 31 -12.68 -15.63 12.41
CA ILE A 31 -12.64 -14.21 12.05
C ILE A 31 -11.86 -14.11 10.74
N PRO A 32 -12.52 -14.37 9.59
CA PRO A 32 -11.85 -14.45 8.31
C PRO A 32 -11.56 -13.08 7.70
N ALA A 33 -10.38 -12.92 7.13
CA ALA A 33 -10.05 -11.84 6.20
C ALA A 33 -9.49 -12.44 4.92
N VAL A 34 -10.03 -11.99 3.78
CA VAL A 34 -9.71 -12.53 2.46
C VAL A 34 -9.31 -11.41 1.52
N SER A 35 -8.20 -11.60 0.80
CA SER A 35 -7.73 -10.73 -0.28
C SER A 35 -7.44 -11.54 -1.55
N ALA A 36 -7.36 -10.85 -2.68
CA ALA A 36 -6.98 -11.45 -3.95
C ALA A 36 -5.98 -10.54 -4.68
N GLU A 37 -4.89 -11.11 -5.17
CA GLU A 37 -3.81 -10.41 -5.85
C GLU A 37 -3.43 -11.15 -7.14
N LYS A 38 -3.15 -10.40 -8.21
CA LYS A 38 -2.68 -11.01 -9.47
C LYS A 38 -1.28 -11.61 -9.24
N ASN A 39 -1.10 -12.87 -9.60
CA ASN A 39 0.20 -13.54 -9.59
C ASN A 39 0.61 -13.93 -11.02
N CYS A 40 1.29 -13.00 -11.68
CA CYS A 40 1.79 -13.18 -13.04
C CYS A 40 2.83 -14.30 -13.16
N ALA A 41 3.64 -14.51 -12.12
CA ALA A 41 4.68 -15.55 -12.13
C ALA A 41 4.08 -16.97 -12.11
N LYS A 42 2.93 -17.14 -11.44
CA LYS A 42 2.22 -18.43 -11.38
C LYS A 42 1.07 -18.56 -12.39
N GLY A 43 0.77 -17.51 -13.16
CA GLY A 43 -0.32 -17.50 -14.13
C GLY A 43 -1.71 -17.62 -13.46
N GLY A 44 -2.02 -16.70 -12.55
CA GLY A 44 -3.31 -16.75 -11.86
C GLY A 44 -3.54 -15.60 -10.89
N VAL A 45 -4.52 -15.79 -10.01
CA VAL A 45 -4.85 -14.88 -8.91
C VAL A 45 -4.61 -15.63 -7.60
N ASP A 46 -3.75 -15.08 -6.74
CA ASP A 46 -3.53 -15.57 -5.39
C ASP A 46 -4.65 -15.05 -4.49
N VAL A 47 -5.47 -15.97 -3.98
CA VAL A 47 -6.48 -15.67 -2.97
C VAL A 47 -5.90 -16.04 -1.61
N THR A 48 -5.70 -15.05 -0.76
CA THR A 48 -5.18 -15.23 0.59
C THR A 48 -6.31 -15.14 1.59
N ALA A 49 -6.47 -16.19 2.39
CA ALA A 49 -7.41 -16.24 3.49
C ALA A 49 -6.65 -16.34 4.82
N SER A 50 -6.95 -15.44 5.74
CA SER A 50 -6.43 -15.45 7.11
C SER A 50 -7.59 -15.59 8.09
N ASN A 51 -7.34 -16.22 9.23
CA ASN A 51 -8.33 -16.44 10.27
C ASN A 51 -7.75 -16.01 11.62
N GLN A 52 -8.16 -14.84 12.13
CA GLN A 52 -7.76 -14.35 13.46
C GLN A 52 -8.67 -14.86 14.58
N GLY A 53 -9.60 -15.74 14.24
CA GLY A 53 -10.53 -16.36 15.19
C GLY A 53 -9.95 -17.58 15.90
N ASP A 54 -10.80 -18.22 16.70
CA ASP A 54 -10.45 -19.37 17.54
C ASP A 54 -11.05 -20.71 17.05
N LYS A 55 -11.82 -20.68 15.96
CA LYS A 55 -12.34 -21.87 15.26
C LYS A 55 -11.86 -21.92 13.81
N PRO A 56 -11.81 -23.09 13.16
CA PRO A 56 -11.43 -23.20 11.75
C PRO A 56 -12.38 -22.41 10.83
N PHE A 57 -11.81 -21.77 9.81
CA PHE A 57 -12.53 -21.11 8.73
C PHE A 57 -12.55 -22.01 7.50
N THR A 58 -13.70 -22.65 7.24
CA THR A 58 -13.92 -23.44 6.03
C THR A 58 -14.64 -22.60 4.98
N PHE A 59 -14.14 -22.58 3.75
CA PHE A 59 -14.74 -21.84 2.64
C PHE A 59 -14.58 -22.57 1.31
N GLU A 60 -15.47 -22.25 0.37
CA GLU A 60 -15.39 -22.69 -1.01
C GLU A 60 -14.73 -21.61 -1.87
N LEU A 61 -13.78 -22.02 -2.71
CA LEU A 61 -13.15 -21.20 -3.75
C LEU A 61 -12.98 -22.06 -5.01
N ALA A 62 -13.42 -21.55 -6.17
CA ALA A 62 -13.32 -22.24 -7.45
C ALA A 62 -13.88 -23.69 -7.43
N GLY A 63 -14.98 -23.91 -6.71
CA GLY A 63 -15.65 -25.22 -6.58
C GLY A 63 -14.95 -26.21 -5.66
N LYS A 64 -13.96 -25.77 -4.87
CA LYS A 64 -13.23 -26.61 -3.91
C LYS A 64 -13.32 -26.03 -2.52
N GLU A 65 -13.42 -26.92 -1.54
CA GLU A 65 -13.40 -26.56 -0.13
C GLU A 65 -11.97 -26.41 0.37
N HIS A 66 -11.74 -25.39 1.20
CA HIS A 66 -10.49 -25.06 1.85
C HIS A 66 -10.75 -24.72 3.31
N THR A 67 -9.82 -25.10 4.18
CA THR A 67 -9.89 -24.80 5.61
C THR A 67 -8.63 -24.07 6.06
N VAL A 68 -8.83 -22.97 6.79
CA VAL A 68 -7.77 -22.21 7.47
C VAL A 68 -8.00 -22.31 8.97
N GLU A 69 -7.10 -23.00 9.64
CA GLU A 69 -7.13 -23.17 11.10
C GLU A 69 -7.05 -21.81 11.83
N ALA A 70 -7.44 -21.82 13.10
CA ALA A 70 -7.36 -20.65 13.97
C ALA A 70 -5.94 -20.04 14.00
N GLY A 71 -5.86 -18.72 13.86
CA GLY A 71 -4.60 -17.97 13.82
C GLY A 71 -3.72 -18.23 12.60
N LYS A 72 -4.21 -18.92 11.56
CA LYS A 72 -3.44 -19.24 10.36
C LYS A 72 -3.82 -18.37 9.17
N THR A 73 -2.94 -18.42 8.18
CA THR A 73 -3.11 -17.83 6.86
C THR A 73 -2.75 -18.87 5.81
N ALA A 74 -3.53 -18.95 4.73
CA ALA A 74 -3.25 -19.77 3.57
C ALA A 74 -3.46 -18.96 2.30
N THR A 75 -2.66 -19.25 1.27
CA THR A 75 -2.76 -18.66 -0.06
C THR A 75 -3.03 -19.75 -1.07
N ILE A 76 -4.09 -19.58 -1.86
CA ILE A 76 -4.50 -20.50 -2.92
C ILE A 76 -4.39 -19.75 -4.24
N THR A 77 -3.54 -20.25 -5.14
CA THR A 77 -3.45 -19.71 -6.51
C THR A 77 -4.56 -20.31 -7.36
N VAL A 78 -5.48 -19.48 -7.84
CA VAL A 78 -6.47 -19.89 -8.85
C VAL A 78 -5.90 -19.61 -10.24
N PRO A 79 -5.71 -20.63 -11.10
CA PRO A 79 -5.18 -20.42 -12.44
C PRO A 79 -6.12 -19.56 -13.29
N VAL A 80 -5.57 -18.53 -13.92
CA VAL A 80 -6.27 -17.62 -14.84
C VAL A 80 -5.33 -17.35 -15.99
N LYS A 81 -5.80 -17.41 -17.23
CA LYS A 81 -4.95 -17.14 -18.40
C LYS A 81 -4.72 -15.65 -18.57
N GLU A 82 -3.66 -15.31 -19.28
CA GLU A 82 -3.42 -13.94 -19.74
C GLU A 82 -4.63 -13.41 -20.52
N ASP A 83 -4.96 -12.13 -20.31
CA ASP A 83 -6.10 -11.40 -20.86
C ASP A 83 -7.46 -12.01 -20.53
N GLN A 84 -7.52 -12.98 -19.59
CA GLN A 84 -8.75 -13.63 -19.20
C GLN A 84 -9.43 -12.87 -18.06
N SER A 85 -10.71 -12.57 -18.23
CA SER A 85 -11.54 -12.10 -17.13
C SER A 85 -11.77 -13.21 -16.09
N TYR A 86 -11.75 -12.84 -14.83
CA TYR A 86 -12.02 -13.73 -13.71
C TYR A 86 -13.11 -13.15 -12.81
N ASP A 87 -13.83 -14.08 -12.18
CA ASP A 87 -14.87 -13.83 -11.21
C ASP A 87 -14.75 -14.88 -10.10
N LEU A 88 -14.01 -14.53 -9.05
CA LEU A 88 -13.67 -15.43 -7.96
C LEU A 88 -14.55 -15.11 -6.76
N THR A 89 -15.44 -16.03 -6.43
CA THR A 89 -16.26 -15.95 -5.22
C THR A 89 -15.70 -16.87 -4.15
N VAL A 90 -15.47 -16.31 -2.95
CA VAL A 90 -15.19 -17.05 -1.72
C VAL A 90 -16.46 -17.12 -0.90
N LYS A 91 -16.95 -18.33 -0.64
CA LYS A 91 -18.17 -18.58 0.15
C LYS A 91 -17.80 -19.28 1.45
N GLY A 92 -18.17 -18.70 2.59
CA GLY A 92 -17.89 -19.26 3.91
C GLY A 92 -19.16 -19.41 4.76
N PRO A 93 -19.01 -19.85 6.02
CA PRO A 93 -20.11 -19.99 6.97
C PRO A 93 -20.79 -18.65 7.26
N ASN A 94 -21.99 -18.71 7.86
CA ASN A 94 -22.75 -17.55 8.31
C ASN A 94 -23.04 -16.51 7.21
N GLY A 95 -23.13 -16.96 5.96
CA GLY A 95 -23.38 -16.08 4.81
C GLY A 95 -22.17 -15.24 4.39
N PHE A 96 -20.95 -15.58 4.84
CA PHE A 96 -19.74 -14.92 4.39
C PHE A 96 -19.57 -15.09 2.87
N VAL A 97 -19.58 -13.98 2.13
CA VAL A 97 -19.31 -13.96 0.70
C VAL A 97 -18.36 -12.83 0.38
N LYS A 98 -17.29 -13.14 -0.35
CA LYS A 98 -16.38 -12.15 -0.93
C LYS A 98 -16.19 -12.45 -2.41
N GLU A 99 -16.22 -11.41 -3.22
CA GLU A 99 -16.15 -11.51 -4.67
C GLU A 99 -14.99 -10.66 -5.18
N PHE A 100 -14.19 -11.24 -6.08
CA PHE A 100 -13.06 -10.59 -6.71
C PHE A 100 -13.20 -10.75 -8.22
N LYS A 101 -13.45 -9.65 -8.92
CA LYS A 101 -13.54 -9.60 -10.38
C LYS A 101 -12.38 -8.83 -10.98
N GLY A 102 -11.96 -9.20 -12.18
CA GLY A 102 -10.92 -8.47 -12.90
C GLY A 102 -10.52 -9.18 -14.19
N VAL A 103 -9.41 -8.73 -14.76
CA VAL A 103 -8.73 -9.39 -15.89
C VAL A 103 -7.28 -9.62 -15.47
N LEU A 104 -6.77 -10.83 -15.69
CA LEU A 104 -5.34 -11.08 -15.52
C LEU A 104 -4.62 -10.49 -16.73
N ASP A 105 -3.99 -9.34 -16.52
CA ASP A 105 -3.22 -8.60 -17.52
C ASP A 105 -1.83 -8.38 -16.92
N CYS A 106 -0.89 -9.20 -17.36
CA CYS A 106 0.48 -9.27 -16.86
C CYS A 106 1.49 -8.86 -17.92
N LYS A 107 1.10 -8.91 -19.20
CA LYS A 107 1.92 -8.48 -20.32
C LYS A 107 1.65 -7.01 -20.57
N VAL A 108 2.70 -6.22 -20.45
CA VAL A 108 2.70 -4.89 -21.06
C VAL A 108 2.44 -5.08 -22.55
N ALA A 109 1.44 -4.39 -23.11
CA ALA A 109 1.21 -4.38 -24.55
C ALA A 109 2.53 -3.98 -25.22
N SER A 110 3.20 -4.93 -25.88
CA SER A 110 4.35 -4.61 -26.71
C SER A 110 3.78 -3.82 -27.88
N SER A 111 3.82 -2.49 -27.79
CA SER A 111 3.64 -1.65 -28.97
C SER A 111 4.65 -2.18 -29.99
N GLY A 112 4.13 -2.71 -31.10
CA GLY A 112 4.96 -3.15 -32.21
C GLY A 112 5.95 -2.06 -32.55
N GLY A 113 7.19 -2.43 -32.83
CA GLY A 113 8.28 -1.51 -33.14
C GLY A 113 7.92 -0.55 -34.27
N ALA A 114 7.32 0.57 -33.92
CA ALA A 114 7.40 1.83 -34.62
C ALA A 114 8.22 2.71 -33.69
N SER A 115 9.45 3.00 -34.12
CA SER A 115 10.31 4.01 -33.53
C SER A 115 9.49 5.26 -33.18
N PRO A 116 9.49 5.76 -31.93
CA PRO A 116 8.86 7.02 -31.63
C PRO A 116 9.71 8.14 -32.26
N ALA A 117 9.35 8.54 -33.48
CA ALA A 117 9.64 9.89 -33.93
C ALA A 117 8.71 10.83 -33.16
N GLY A 118 9.21 11.32 -32.02
CA GLY A 118 8.60 12.44 -31.28
C GLY A 118 8.15 12.08 -29.86
N GLY A 119 8.85 12.64 -28.87
CA GLY A 119 8.41 12.68 -27.47
C GLY A 119 9.37 12.02 -26.49
N GLN A 120 10.57 12.58 -26.34
CA GLN A 120 11.53 12.18 -25.31
C GLN A 120 10.99 12.51 -23.91
N SER A 121 10.92 11.52 -23.03
CA SER A 121 11.04 11.70 -21.59
C SER A 121 12.02 10.64 -21.07
N PRO A 122 13.29 10.99 -20.79
CA PRO A 122 14.26 10.04 -20.27
C PRO A 122 14.10 9.94 -18.75
N LEU A 123 13.90 8.72 -18.21
CA LEU A 123 14.22 8.47 -16.80
C LEU A 123 15.56 7.71 -16.69
N PRO A 124 16.41 8.07 -15.72
CA PRO A 124 17.84 7.83 -15.77
C PRO A 124 18.24 6.41 -15.32
N SER A 125 19.14 5.77 -16.06
CA SER A 125 19.88 4.60 -15.57
C SER A 125 21.07 5.08 -14.73
N ALA A 126 20.97 4.96 -13.41
CA ALA A 126 22.11 5.15 -12.52
C ALA A 126 22.96 3.88 -12.49
N SER A 127 23.98 3.80 -13.34
CA SER A 127 25.13 2.92 -13.15
C SER A 127 26.31 3.79 -12.68
N PRO A 128 26.93 3.54 -11.51
CA PRO A 128 28.01 4.38 -11.03
C PRO A 128 29.29 3.98 -11.76
N THR A 129 29.64 4.71 -12.82
CA THR A 129 31.01 4.71 -13.33
C THR A 129 31.78 5.80 -12.59
N THR A 130 32.83 5.38 -11.88
CA THR A 130 33.83 6.23 -11.25
C THR A 130 34.38 7.26 -12.23
N ALA A 131 34.26 8.55 -11.87
CA ALA A 131 34.78 9.67 -12.64
C ALA A 131 36.30 9.82 -12.48
N ALA A 132 36.98 10.05 -13.59
CA ALA A 132 38.28 10.73 -13.61
C ALA A 132 38.28 11.77 -14.76
N GLN A 133 38.23 13.05 -14.35
CA GLN A 133 39.06 14.19 -14.81
C GLN A 133 39.27 14.35 -16.33
N GLY A 134 38.98 15.46 -17.01
CA GLY A 134 38.67 16.85 -16.67
C GLY A 134 38.85 17.70 -17.97
N SER A 135 38.58 19.01 -17.88
CA SER A 135 38.62 20.05 -18.95
C SER A 135 37.27 20.26 -19.64
N GLY A 136 36.68 21.46 -19.72
CA GLY A 136 37.07 22.78 -19.27
C GLY A 136 35.97 23.78 -19.69
N SER A 137 35.85 24.86 -18.92
CA SER A 137 35.34 26.20 -19.22
C SER A 137 33.95 26.35 -19.88
N ASP A 138 32.93 26.78 -19.15
CA ASP A 138 32.60 28.17 -18.74
C ASP A 138 31.69 28.86 -19.77
N SER A 139 30.46 29.21 -19.36
CA SER A 139 29.81 30.52 -19.54
C SER A 139 28.28 30.43 -19.38
N GLY A 140 27.74 31.18 -18.41
CA GLY A 140 26.48 31.90 -18.63
C GLY A 140 25.23 31.44 -17.87
N SER A 141 25.10 31.92 -16.64
CA SER A 141 23.88 32.49 -16.02
C SER A 141 22.50 31.98 -16.47
N GLY A 142 21.86 31.20 -15.60
CA GLY A 142 20.41 30.98 -15.62
C GLY A 142 19.96 30.50 -14.24
N GLY A 143 19.58 31.43 -13.37
CA GLY A 143 19.07 31.14 -12.05
C GLY A 143 17.74 30.39 -12.08
N ASP A 144 17.65 29.43 -11.15
CA ASP A 144 16.48 28.96 -10.41
C ASP A 144 15.23 28.52 -11.20
N LEU A 145 14.96 27.21 -11.19
CA LEU A 145 13.65 26.63 -10.87
C LEU A 145 13.86 25.20 -10.36
N ALA A 146 13.71 25.03 -9.04
CA ALA A 146 13.64 23.77 -8.28
C ALA A 146 14.96 23.16 -7.78
N ALA A 147 15.68 23.91 -6.93
CA ALA A 147 16.53 23.30 -5.90
C ALA A 147 15.66 22.77 -4.74
N THR A 148 14.92 21.68 -4.95
CA THR A 148 14.25 20.97 -3.84
C THR A 148 15.04 19.73 -3.47
N GLY A 149 15.69 19.80 -2.32
CA GLY A 149 15.83 18.65 -1.41
C GLY A 149 16.83 17.58 -1.81
N GLY A 150 18.09 17.96 -2.03
CA GLY A 150 19.21 17.03 -2.18
C GLY A 150 20.25 17.18 -1.07
N SER A 151 19.83 17.28 0.19
CA SER A 151 20.79 17.22 1.30
C SER A 151 21.31 15.79 1.40
N SER A 152 22.57 15.57 1.03
CA SER A 152 23.39 14.41 1.33
C SER A 152 23.73 14.31 2.82
N ALA A 153 22.75 14.51 3.69
CA ALA A 153 22.83 14.22 5.10
C ALA A 153 22.26 12.82 5.33
N THR A 154 23.09 11.81 5.12
CA THR A 154 22.85 10.44 5.57
C THR A 154 22.67 10.45 7.10
N PRO A 155 21.50 10.13 7.70
CA PRO A 155 21.51 9.73 9.09
C PRO A 155 21.92 8.26 9.13
N VAL A 156 23.14 8.01 9.61
CA VAL A 156 23.50 6.71 10.17
C VAL A 156 22.57 6.45 11.36
N ILE A 157 21.52 5.65 11.16
CA ILE A 157 20.66 5.17 12.25
C ILE A 157 21.42 4.02 12.93
N ALA A 158 22.27 4.39 13.88
CA ALA A 158 22.83 3.48 14.88
C ALA A 158 21.75 3.20 15.93
N GLY A 159 21.57 1.93 16.25
CA GLY A 159 20.41 1.43 17.00
C GLY A 159 20.37 1.79 18.48
N VAL A 160 19.18 1.61 19.05
CA VAL A 160 18.96 1.40 20.48
C VAL A 160 17.91 0.30 20.64
N ALA A 161 18.28 -0.80 21.26
CA ALA A 161 17.34 -1.79 21.77
C ALA A 161 16.93 -1.37 23.18
N VAL A 162 15.62 -1.26 23.44
CA VAL A 162 15.10 -1.10 24.80
C VAL A 162 14.10 -2.23 25.06
N VAL A 163 14.51 -3.15 25.93
CA VAL A 163 13.65 -4.12 26.59
C VAL A 163 12.91 -3.38 27.70
N LEU A 164 11.58 -3.41 27.70
CA LEU A 164 10.79 -3.05 28.87
C LEU A 164 9.69 -4.09 29.10
N VAL A 165 9.91 -4.84 30.18
CA VAL A 165 8.96 -5.69 30.89
C VAL A 165 8.19 -4.80 31.85
N VAL A 166 6.85 -4.80 31.75
CA VAL A 166 5.89 -4.91 32.86
C VAL A 166 4.54 -5.34 32.32
#